data_AF-A0A1J1CVA9-F1
#
_entry.id   AF-A0A1J1CVA9-F1
#
_cell.length_a   1.000
_cell.length_b   1.000
_cell.length_c   1.000
_cell.angle_alpha   90.00
_cell.angle_beta   90.00
_cell.angle_gamma   90.00
#
_symmetry.space_group_name_H-M   'P 1'
#
loop_
_entity.id
_entity.type
_entity.pdbx_description
1 polymer ?
#
loop_
_entity_poly.entity_id
_entity_poly.type
_entity_poly.pdbx_seq_one_letter_code
_entity_poly.pdbx_strand_id
1 'polypeptide(L)'
;MNGRDIKEMGVPIKLDKERHFVFDLNAMCELEEKFESIDAAFEKLSKNIKMKDLRYTLWLALKYEDEEITEKEAGRLMTITEIDIISNKLGEALLGSLPESSQDEKNI
;
A
#
# COMPACT_ATOMS: atom_id res chain seq x y z
N MET A 1 -0.07 2.84 16.09
CA MET A 1 -0.38 1.44 15.73
C MET A 1 0.93 0.66 15.79
N ASN A 2 0.91 -0.57 16.32
CA ASN A 2 2.05 -1.49 16.25
C ASN A 2 1.95 -2.39 15.00
N GLY A 3 2.97 -3.17 14.67
CA GLY A 3 2.98 -4.03 13.47
C GLY A 3 1.92 -5.15 13.45
N ARG A 4 1.43 -5.61 14.61
CA ARG A 4 0.31 -6.55 14.67
C ARG A 4 -1.02 -5.87 14.35
N ASP A 5 -1.23 -4.65 14.86
CA ASP A 5 -2.44 -3.86 14.58
C ASP A 5 -2.57 -3.56 13.08
N ILE A 6 -1.46 -3.30 12.38
CA ILE A 6 -1.46 -3.05 10.93
C ILE A 6 -1.84 -4.32 10.16
N LYS A 7 -1.39 -5.50 10.62
CA LYS A 7 -1.77 -6.78 10.00
C LYS A 7 -3.24 -7.15 10.22
N GLU A 8 -3.84 -6.71 11.33
CA GLU A 8 -5.23 -7.05 11.66
C GLU A 8 -6.25 -5.98 11.20
N MET A 9 -5.88 -4.70 11.18
CA MET A 9 -6.81 -3.59 10.91
C MET A 9 -6.39 -2.68 9.75
N GLY A 10 -5.14 -2.76 9.27
CA GLY A 10 -4.62 -1.87 8.24
C GLY A 10 -4.36 -0.44 8.70
N VAL A 11 -3.89 0.40 7.77
CA VAL A 11 -3.63 1.82 8.02
C VAL A 11 -4.87 2.65 7.65
N PRO A 12 -5.49 3.38 8.59
CA PRO A 12 -6.73 4.12 8.34
C PRO A 12 -6.46 5.35 7.47
N ILE A 13 -7.38 5.65 6.55
CA ILE A 13 -7.36 6.82 5.68
C ILE A 13 -8.78 7.27 5.35
N LYS A 14 -8.98 8.57 5.19
CA LYS A 14 -10.23 9.12 4.67
C LYS A 14 -10.05 9.40 3.18
N LEU A 15 -10.81 8.69 2.34
CA LEU A 15 -10.94 8.95 0.91
C LEU A 15 -12.36 9.44 0.63
N ASP A 16 -13.19 8.64 -0.06
CA ASP A 16 -14.65 8.81 -0.14
C ASP A 16 -15.34 8.56 1.21
N LYS A 17 -14.86 7.57 1.94
CA LYS A 17 -15.26 7.19 3.30
C LYS A 17 -14.02 6.87 4.14
N GLU A 18 -14.21 6.56 5.42
CA GLU A 18 -13.15 5.94 6.20
C GLU A 18 -12.87 4.55 5.62
N ARG A 19 -11.61 4.31 5.29
CA ARG A 19 -11.09 3.08 4.69
C ARG A 19 -9.78 2.69 5.37
N HIS A 20 -9.34 1.45 5.17
CA HIS A 20 -8.05 0.97 5.63
C HIS A 20 -7.24 0.41 4.47
N PHE A 21 -5.96 0.78 4.44
CA PHE A 21 -4.99 0.17 3.54
C PHE A 21 -4.46 -1.11 4.17
N VAL A 22 -4.72 -2.24 3.50
CA VAL A 22 -4.30 -3.57 3.93
C VAL A 22 -3.60 -4.26 2.76
N PHE A 23 -2.42 -4.82 3.01
CA PHE A 23 -1.72 -5.68 2.06
C PHE A 23 -1.72 -7.11 2.58
N ASP A 24 -2.72 -7.88 2.17
CA ASP A 24 -2.78 -9.31 2.45
C ASP A 24 -1.79 -10.09 1.56
N LEU A 25 -1.74 -11.41 1.73
CA LEU A 25 -0.81 -12.26 0.97
C LEU A 25 -1.01 -12.14 -0.55
N ASN A 26 -2.25 -11.99 -1.02
CA ASN A 26 -2.54 -11.88 -2.45
C ASN A 26 -2.03 -10.54 -3.00
N ALA A 27 -2.25 -9.45 -2.27
CA ALA A 27 -1.71 -8.14 -2.62
C ALA A 27 -0.18 -8.15 -2.63
N MET A 28 0.47 -8.88 -1.72
CA MET A 28 1.91 -9.06 -1.73
C MET A 28 2.40 -9.79 -2.98
N CYS A 29 1.76 -10.90 -3.37
CA CYS A 29 2.11 -11.61 -4.61
C CYS A 29 1.99 -10.70 -5.84
N GLU A 30 0.90 -9.94 -5.95
CA GLU A 30 0.65 -8.99 -7.04
C GLU A 30 1.72 -7.87 -7.09
N LEU A 31 2.16 -7.37 -5.93
CA LEU A 31 3.25 -6.40 -5.85
C LEU A 31 4.58 -7.00 -6.29
N GLU A 32 4.92 -8.21 -5.83
CA GLU A 32 6.15 -8.90 -6.22
C GLU A 32 6.20 -9.20 -7.71
N GLU A 33 5.10 -9.70 -8.29
CA GLU A 33 5.02 -9.97 -9.74
C GLU A 33 5.21 -8.69 -10.58
N LYS A 34 4.66 -7.55 -10.11
CA LYS A 34 4.76 -6.28 -10.84
C LYS A 34 6.10 -5.57 -10.66
N PHE A 35 6.65 -5.60 -9.46
CA PHE A 35 7.83 -4.82 -9.06
C PHE A 35 9.09 -5.66 -8.87
N GLU A 36 9.04 -6.96 -9.16
CA GLU A 36 10.10 -7.96 -9.00
C GLU A 36 10.39 -8.36 -7.54
N SER A 37 10.18 -7.47 -6.58
CA SER A 37 10.25 -7.77 -5.15
C SER A 37 9.44 -6.77 -4.32
N ILE A 38 9.10 -7.14 -3.08
CA ILE A 38 8.42 -6.22 -2.15
C ILE A 38 9.29 -5.01 -1.79
N ASP A 39 10.61 -5.20 -1.65
CA ASP A 39 11.52 -4.07 -1.41
C ASP A 39 11.56 -3.10 -2.59
N ALA A 40 11.58 -3.61 -3.82
CA ALA A 40 11.50 -2.78 -5.01
C ALA A 40 10.16 -2.03 -5.07
N ALA A 41 9.04 -2.68 -4.71
CA ALA A 41 7.74 -2.01 -4.61
C ALA A 41 7.80 -0.83 -3.62
N PHE A 42 8.39 -1.04 -2.44
CA PHE A 42 8.55 0.01 -1.44
C PHE A 42 9.45 1.16 -1.91
N GLU A 43 10.57 0.86 -2.59
CA GLU A 43 11.45 1.89 -3.16
C GLU A 43 10.75 2.74 -4.24
N LYS A 44 9.93 2.11 -5.09
CA LYS A 44 9.15 2.82 -6.12
C LYS A 44 8.13 3.76 -5.50
N LEU A 45 7.44 3.33 -4.45
CA LEU A 45 6.47 4.16 -3.73
C LEU A 45 7.11 5.36 -3.01
N SER A 46 8.33 5.20 -2.49
CA SER A 46 8.99 6.23 -1.67
C SER A 46 9.84 7.23 -2.45
N LYS A 47 10.52 6.81 -3.54
CA LYS A 47 11.55 7.64 -4.20
C LYS A 47 11.20 8.08 -5.63
N ASN A 48 10.46 7.26 -6.38
CA ASN A 48 10.27 7.47 -7.82
C ASN A 48 8.87 7.04 -8.27
N ILE A 49 7.87 7.67 -7.66
CA ILE A 49 6.50 7.22 -7.81
C ILE A 49 5.94 7.59 -9.18
N LYS A 50 5.70 6.57 -10.01
CA LYS A 50 4.93 6.75 -11.25
C LYS A 50 3.45 6.70 -10.90
N MET A 51 2.65 7.54 -11.55
CA MET A 51 1.19 7.61 -11.28
C MET A 51 0.48 6.28 -11.50
N LYS A 52 0.94 5.45 -12.46
CA LYS A 52 0.40 4.11 -12.67
C LYS A 52 0.74 3.15 -11.52
N ASP A 53 1.94 3.27 -10.96
CA ASP A 53 2.42 2.41 -9.89
C ASP A 53 1.72 2.76 -8.57
N LEU A 54 1.55 4.07 -8.30
CA LEU A 54 0.73 4.57 -7.18
C LEU A 54 -0.71 4.07 -7.27
N ARG A 55 -1.34 4.24 -8.44
CA ARG A 55 -2.73 3.83 -8.64
C ARG A 55 -2.92 2.32 -8.48
N TYR A 56 -2.01 1.53 -9.03
CA TYR A 56 -2.04 0.07 -8.88
C TYR A 56 -1.86 -0.35 -7.42
N THR A 57 -0.90 0.26 -6.71
CA THR A 57 -0.66 -0.04 -5.30
C THR A 57 -1.86 0.34 -4.43
N LEU A 58 -2.45 1.53 -4.66
CA LEU A 58 -3.65 1.97 -3.98
C LEU A 58 -4.82 1.00 -4.22
N TRP A 59 -4.99 0.55 -5.46
CA TRP A 59 -6.01 -0.44 -5.80
C TRP A 59 -5.84 -1.73 -5.00
N LEU A 60 -4.63 -2.31 -4.96
CA LEU A 60 -4.37 -3.50 -4.16
C LEU A 60 -4.67 -3.30 -2.67
N ALA A 61 -4.27 -2.15 -2.11
CA ALA A 61 -4.50 -1.83 -0.71
C ALA A 61 -5.99 -1.71 -0.34
N LEU A 62 -6.84 -1.35 -1.31
CA LEU A 62 -8.28 -1.17 -1.13
C LEU A 62 -9.10 -2.44 -1.39
N LYS A 63 -8.57 -3.38 -2.21
CA LYS A 63 -9.27 -4.62 -2.56
C LYS A 63 -9.65 -5.46 -1.34
N TYR A 64 -8.90 -5.36 -0.25
CA TYR A 64 -9.20 -6.10 0.98
C TYR A 64 -10.57 -5.72 1.56
N GLU A 65 -10.93 -4.43 1.53
CA GLU A 65 -12.23 -3.95 2.01
C GLU A 65 -13.32 -3.93 0.92
N ASP A 66 -12.90 -3.96 -0.34
CA ASP A 66 -13.74 -3.67 -1.50
C ASP A 66 -13.25 -4.50 -2.70
N GLU A 67 -13.52 -5.81 -2.69
CA GLU A 67 -12.99 -6.76 -3.69
C GLU A 67 -13.36 -6.40 -5.14
N GLU A 68 -14.48 -5.70 -5.34
CA GLU A 68 -15.00 -5.31 -6.66
C GLU A 68 -14.40 -4.00 -7.20
N ILE A 69 -13.66 -3.24 -6.38
CA ILE A 69 -13.09 -1.95 -6.81
C ILE A 69 -12.14 -2.16 -7.99
N THR A 70 -12.28 -1.35 -9.03
CA THR A 70 -11.37 -1.37 -10.17
C THR A 70 -10.17 -0.46 -9.95
N GLU A 71 -9.06 -0.71 -10.65
CA GLU A 71 -7.85 0.14 -10.58
C GLU A 71 -8.17 1.61 -10.95
N LYS A 72 -9.09 1.82 -11.89
CA LYS A 72 -9.52 3.16 -12.28
C LYS A 72 -10.36 3.85 -11.22
N GLU A 73 -11.21 3.12 -10.51
CA GLU A 73 -12.01 3.66 -9.41
C GLU A 73 -11.14 4.03 -8.22
N ALA A 74 -10.18 3.18 -7.84
CA ALA A 74 -9.18 3.52 -6.82
C ALA A 74 -8.46 4.84 -7.17
N GLY A 75 -8.05 5.01 -8.43
CA GLY A 75 -7.45 6.26 -8.90
C GLY A 75 -8.37 7.48 -8.90
N ARG A 76 -9.70 7.31 -8.88
CA ARG A 76 -10.66 8.42 -8.75
C ARG A 76 -10.85 8.87 -7.31
N LEU A 77 -10.56 8.01 -6.34
CA LEU A 77 -10.68 8.32 -4.92
C LEU A 77 -9.58 9.25 -4.41
N MET A 78 -8.50 9.41 -5.19
CA MET A 78 -7.36 10.24 -4.85
C MET A 78 -7.34 11.55 -5.65
N THR A 79 -6.97 12.64 -4.98
CA THR A 79 -6.65 13.89 -5.67
C THR A 79 -5.14 14.08 -5.82
N ILE A 80 -4.72 14.90 -6.78
CA ILE A 80 -3.29 15.18 -7.01
C ILE A 80 -2.63 15.80 -5.78
N THR A 81 -3.37 16.59 -5.00
CA THR A 81 -2.89 17.24 -3.77
C THR A 81 -2.67 16.28 -2.61
N GLU A 82 -3.24 15.08 -2.67
CA GLU A 82 -3.15 14.08 -1.59
C GLU A 82 -2.11 13.00 -1.87
N ILE A 83 -1.43 13.04 -3.02
CA ILE A 83 -0.47 12.02 -3.46
C ILE A 83 0.57 11.72 -2.38
N ASP A 84 1.16 12.75 -1.77
CA ASP A 84 2.19 12.58 -0.75
C ASP A 84 1.64 11.90 0.52
N ILE A 85 0.41 12.23 0.92
CA ILE A 85 -0.23 11.62 2.10
C ILE A 85 -0.57 10.16 1.81
N ILE A 86 -1.12 9.89 0.63
CA ILE A 86 -1.51 8.54 0.21
C ILE A 86 -0.28 7.66 0.04
N SER A 87 0.78 8.12 -0.62
CA SER A 87 2.01 7.35 -0.82
C SER A 87 2.68 6.98 0.50
N ASN A 88 2.74 7.93 1.45
CA ASN A 88 3.27 7.67 2.79
C ASN A 88 2.45 6.62 3.55
N LYS A 89 1.11 6.72 3.52
CA LYS A 89 0.22 5.74 4.17
C LYS A 89 0.29 4.36 3.52
N LEU A 90 0.42 4.29 2.20
CA LEU A 90 0.63 3.02 1.50
C LEU A 90 1.97 2.39 1.89
N GLY A 91 3.03 3.20 2.00
CA GLY A 91 4.33 2.74 2.48
C GLY A 91 4.29 2.20 3.91
N GLU A 92 3.59 2.90 4.81
CA GLU A 92 3.37 2.46 6.19
C GLU A 92 2.62 1.11 6.24
N ALA A 93 1.53 0.99 5.48
CA ALA A 93 0.75 -0.25 5.41
C ALA A 93 1.56 -1.41 4.84
N LEU A 94 2.35 -1.17 3.78
CA LEU A 94 3.20 -2.17 3.15
C LEU A 94 4.27 -2.67 4.13
N LEU A 95 4.99 -1.75 4.78
CA LEU A 95 6.01 -2.08 5.78
C LEU A 95 5.42 -2.83 6.99
N GLY A 96 4.29 -2.37 7.51
CA GLY A 96 3.64 -3.01 8.65
C GLY A 96 3.08 -4.40 8.35
N SER A 97 2.82 -4.70 7.07
CA SER A 97 2.36 -6.02 6.62
C SER A 97 3.50 -7.03 6.50
N LEU A 98 4.77 -6.59 6.46
CA LEU A 98 5.93 -7.48 6.41
C LEU A 98 6.17 -8.25 7.73
N PRO A 99 6.79 -9.44 7.71
CA PRO A 99 7.29 -10.11 8.91
C PRO A 99 8.33 -9.26 9.65
N GLU A 100 8.40 -9.38 10.97
CA GLU A 100 9.35 -8.60 11.81
C GLU A 100 10.81 -8.81 11.38
N SER A 101 11.18 -10.02 10.94
CA SER A 101 12.53 -10.33 10.44
C SER A 101 12.94 -9.55 9.20
N SER A 102 11.98 -9.02 8.43
CA SER A 102 12.23 -8.27 7.20
C SER A 102 12.42 -6.77 7.44
N GLN A 103 12.17 -6.28 8.66
CA GLN A 103 12.30 -4.86 8.99
C GLN A 103 13.71 -4.51 9.52
N ASP A 104 14.43 -5.47 10.09
CA ASP A 104 15.76 -5.28 10.69
C ASP A 104 16.90 -5.13 9.67
N GLU A 105 16.71 -5.53 8.40
CA GLU A 105 17.77 -5.45 7.37
C GLU A 105 18.01 -4.03 6.83
N LYS A 106 17.18 -3.02 7.19
CA LYS A 106 17.34 -1.64 6.71
C LYS A 106 18.27 -0.75 7.56
N ASN A 107 18.95 -1.31 8.58
CA ASN A 107 19.83 -0.56 9.49
C ASN A 107 21.28 -1.09 9.59
N ILE A 108 21.81 -1.80 8.59
CA ILE A 108 23.23 -2.23 8.55
C ILE A 108 23.99 -1.50 7.44
#